data_AF-A0A9Q0E5R2-F1
#
_entry.id   AF-A0A9Q0E5R2-F1
#
_cell.length_a   1.000
_cell.length_b   1.000
_cell.length_c   1.000
_cell.angle_alpha   90.00
_cell.angle_beta   90.00
_cell.angle_gamma   90.00
#
_symmetry.space_group_name_H-M   'P 1'
#
loop_
_entity.id
_entity.type
_entity.pdbx_description
1 polymer ?
#
loop_
_entity_poly.entity_id
_entity_poly.type
_entity_poly.pdbx_seq_one_letter_code
_entity_poly.pdbx_strand_id
1 'polypeptide(L)'
;MDNTDELQFQDFEEVSNLLSLDPDASTLPASPPGEEDIKLDLAEDDEGVQEMSKLLDGGTPTGGFWTFEYYRSFFNVDTVQVLDRMKGSVMPLPGRNFIKHYLRSKPDLYGPFWICVTLVFSVAISGNLSTFLSQRGDQTYHYRPQFHKVTIAAVVIFMYAWLVPLCAWGFLTWRRGVEGQAGGYTFMETVCVYGYSLFIFIPTSLLWIIPVEWLHWLLILVSTLVSGSVLVLTFWPAVRDHTKLTAVATLVTIVILHSLLAIGCKMYFFQTAVHMAVPESTTLHNTMVTTQVTKAH
;
A
#
# COMPACT_ATOMS: atom_id res chain seq x y z
N MET A 1 41.67 24.49 44.91
CA MET A 1 40.54 25.03 44.13
C MET A 1 41.19 25.95 43.11
N ASP A 2 41.37 25.62 41.85
CA ASP A 2 40.87 24.56 40.98
C ASP A 2 41.94 24.38 39.88
N ASN A 3 42.26 23.14 39.52
CA ASN A 3 43.39 22.77 38.69
C ASN A 3 42.93 22.76 37.23
N THR A 4 43.50 23.64 36.40
CA THR A 4 43.30 23.65 34.95
C THR A 4 44.11 22.50 34.33
N ASP A 5 43.48 21.36 34.08
CA ASP A 5 44.08 20.29 33.29
C ASP A 5 43.98 20.64 31.79
N GLU A 6 45.08 21.24 31.34
CA GLU A 6 45.42 21.57 29.97
C GLU A 6 45.57 20.28 29.15
N LEU A 7 44.74 20.11 28.12
CA LEU A 7 44.77 18.97 27.19
C LEU A 7 46.12 18.92 26.46
N GLN A 8 47.03 18.06 26.91
CA GLN A 8 48.27 17.75 26.21
C GLN A 8 47.97 16.91 24.95
N PHE A 9 48.23 17.49 23.79
CA PHE A 9 48.24 16.77 22.52
C PHE A 9 49.56 15.99 22.42
N GLN A 10 49.47 14.67 22.26
CA GLN A 10 50.64 13.81 22.00
C GLN A 10 51.24 14.16 20.63
N ASP A 11 52.53 14.49 20.63
CA ASP A 11 53.28 14.92 19.46
C ASP A 11 53.32 13.82 18.39
N PHE A 12 52.78 14.13 17.21
CA PHE A 12 52.69 13.26 16.02
C PHE A 12 54.06 12.95 15.38
N GLU A 13 55.14 13.49 15.92
CA GLU A 13 56.48 13.39 15.37
C GLU A 13 57.14 12.04 15.69
N GLU A 14 56.74 11.38 16.79
CA GLU A 14 57.25 10.04 17.17
C GLU A 14 56.70 8.94 16.23
N VAL A 15 55.41 9.01 15.88
CA VAL A 15 54.75 8.07 14.96
C VAL A 15 55.27 8.24 13.52
N SER A 16 55.58 9.48 13.13
CA SER A 16 56.15 9.82 11.82
C SER A 16 57.57 9.26 11.65
N ASN A 17 58.38 9.32 12.70
CA ASN A 17 59.74 8.76 12.69
C ASN A 17 59.72 7.22 12.64
N LEU A 18 58.75 6.55 13.28
CA LEU A 18 58.62 5.09 13.24
C LEU A 18 58.10 4.56 11.89
N LEU A 19 57.27 5.33 11.16
CA LEU A 19 56.81 4.99 9.80
C LEU A 19 57.87 5.22 8.71
N SER A 20 58.89 6.04 8.98
CA SER A 20 59.98 6.32 8.03
C SER A 20 61.06 5.22 7.97
N LEU A 21 61.06 4.30 8.95
CA LEU A 21 62.07 3.25 9.10
C LEU A 21 61.65 1.90 8.49
N ASP A 22 60.35 1.67 8.24
CA ASP A 22 59.85 0.49 7.51
C ASP A 22 58.48 0.77 6.86
N PRO A 23 58.41 1.01 5.54
CA PRO A 23 57.17 1.43 4.87
C PRO A 23 56.15 0.31 4.62
N ASP A 24 56.44 -0.96 4.94
CA ASP A 24 55.51 -2.10 4.73
C ASP A 24 55.07 -2.80 6.04
N ALA A 25 55.31 -2.19 7.21
CA ALA A 25 54.90 -2.75 8.50
C ALA A 25 53.37 -2.67 8.72
N SER A 26 52.69 -3.81 8.56
CA SER A 26 51.25 -3.97 8.81
C SER A 26 50.90 -3.78 10.29
N THR A 27 50.09 -2.76 10.60
CA THR A 27 49.59 -2.49 11.95
C THR A 27 48.37 -3.34 12.28
N LEU A 28 48.58 -4.49 12.93
CA LEU A 28 47.54 -5.18 13.70
C LEU A 28 47.79 -4.89 15.19
N PRO A 29 46.81 -4.37 15.95
CA PRO A 29 46.93 -4.30 17.40
C PRO A 29 46.86 -5.71 18.01
N ALA A 30 47.78 -5.99 18.92
CA ALA A 30 47.91 -7.25 19.65
C ALA A 30 46.75 -7.49 20.64
N SER A 31 46.24 -8.73 20.67
CA SER A 31 45.26 -9.22 21.64
C SER A 31 45.89 -9.53 23.01
N PRO A 32 45.23 -9.20 24.15
CA PRO A 32 45.59 -9.77 25.45
C PRO A 32 44.98 -11.17 25.67
N PRO A 33 45.56 -12.01 26.53
CA PRO A 33 45.22 -13.43 26.67
C PRO A 33 44.04 -13.64 27.63
N GLY A 34 42.99 -14.31 27.13
CA GLY A 34 41.83 -14.74 27.90
C GLY A 34 40.73 -15.23 26.96
N GLU A 35 40.69 -16.54 26.73
CA GLU A 35 39.61 -17.22 26.01
C GLU A 35 38.28 -17.04 26.76
N GLU A 36 37.44 -16.15 26.28
CA GLU A 36 36.00 -16.39 26.23
C GLU A 36 35.57 -16.18 24.77
N ASP A 37 35.18 -17.28 24.15
CA ASP A 37 34.66 -17.37 22.79
C ASP A 37 33.32 -16.62 22.76
N ILE A 38 33.34 -15.31 22.50
CA ILE A 38 32.12 -14.54 22.25
C ILE A 38 31.63 -14.96 20.86
N LYS A 39 30.90 -16.08 20.86
CA LYS A 39 29.96 -16.44 19.82
C LYS A 39 28.97 -15.28 19.71
N LEU A 40 29.21 -14.38 18.76
CA LEU A 40 28.20 -13.46 18.24
C LEU A 40 27.12 -14.34 17.60
N ASP A 41 26.18 -14.79 18.43
CA ASP A 41 24.87 -15.18 17.95
C ASP A 41 24.28 -13.93 17.32
N LEU A 42 24.33 -13.89 15.99
CA LEU A 42 23.46 -13.07 15.16
C LEU A 42 22.02 -13.59 15.35
N ALA A 43 21.50 -13.44 16.57
CA ALA A 43 20.08 -13.29 16.76
C ALA A 43 19.72 -11.97 16.06
N GLU A 44 18.75 -12.04 15.18
CA GLU A 44 18.18 -10.91 14.43
C GLU A 44 17.55 -9.90 15.39
N ASP A 45 18.38 -9.12 16.11
CA ASP A 45 17.92 -7.99 16.90
C ASP A 45 17.69 -6.81 15.95
N ASP A 46 16.47 -6.80 15.41
CA ASP A 46 15.86 -5.83 14.49
C ASP A 46 15.96 -4.37 15.00
N GLU A 47 16.33 -4.15 16.27
CA GLU A 47 16.46 -2.84 16.89
C GLU A 47 17.80 -2.14 16.58
N GLY A 48 18.91 -2.90 16.45
CA GLY A 48 20.24 -2.32 16.18
C GLY A 48 20.41 -1.83 14.73
N VAL A 49 19.83 -2.58 13.77
CA VAL A 49 19.81 -2.18 12.36
C VAL A 49 18.90 -0.95 12.15
N GLN A 50 17.83 -0.83 12.95
CA GLN A 50 16.90 0.30 12.93
C GLN A 50 17.52 1.60 13.47
N GLU A 51 18.32 1.53 14.53
CA GLU A 51 18.96 2.72 15.09
C GLU A 51 19.99 3.31 14.13
N MET A 52 20.76 2.46 13.45
CA MET A 52 21.73 2.88 12.44
C MET A 52 21.06 3.54 11.22
N SER A 53 19.91 3.04 10.77
CA SER A 53 19.10 3.66 9.70
C SER A 53 18.64 5.08 10.08
N LYS A 54 18.29 5.30 11.34
CA LYS A 54 17.76 6.58 11.85
C LYS A 54 18.86 7.65 12.01
N LEU A 55 20.10 7.23 12.20
CA LEU A 55 21.27 8.12 12.29
C LEU A 55 21.83 8.50 10.91
N LEU A 56 21.58 7.70 9.88
CA LEU A 56 22.06 7.94 8.52
C LEU A 56 21.09 8.76 7.67
N ASP A 57 19.79 8.77 7.99
CA ASP A 57 18.78 9.58 7.28
C ASP A 57 18.67 10.97 7.94
N GLY A 58 19.41 11.92 7.39
CA GLY A 58 19.55 13.27 7.94
C GLY A 58 18.21 13.98 8.21
N GLY A 59 18.00 14.35 9.47
CA GLY A 59 17.13 15.44 9.92
C GLY A 59 15.63 15.28 9.63
N THR A 60 14.84 15.08 10.69
CA THR A 60 13.39 15.32 10.66
C THR A 60 13.09 16.69 10.03
N PRO A 61 12.15 16.80 9.06
CA PRO A 61 11.87 18.06 8.39
C PRO A 61 11.40 19.11 9.41
N THR A 62 12.17 20.18 9.54
CA THR A 62 11.92 21.31 10.45
C THR A 62 10.92 22.33 9.89
N GLY A 63 10.29 22.03 8.75
CA GLY A 63 9.29 22.89 8.11
C GLY A 63 7.87 22.58 8.58
N GLY A 64 7.02 23.61 8.69
CA GLY A 64 5.59 23.41 8.95
C GLY A 64 4.91 22.53 7.89
N PHE A 65 3.78 21.92 8.23
CA PHE A 65 3.02 20.95 7.38
C PHE A 65 2.77 21.43 5.94
N TRP A 66 2.75 22.73 5.69
CA TRP A 66 2.51 23.33 4.37
C TRP A 66 3.78 23.52 3.52
N THR A 67 4.95 23.13 4.01
CA THR A 67 6.21 23.33 3.30
C THR A 67 6.47 22.19 2.32
N PHE A 68 7.06 22.52 1.16
CA PHE A 68 7.49 21.52 0.19
C PHE A 68 8.47 20.51 0.81
N GLU A 69 9.36 20.96 1.69
CA GLU A 69 10.35 20.12 2.35
C GLU A 69 9.71 19.04 3.24
N TYR A 70 8.58 19.37 3.90
CA TYR A 70 7.79 18.40 4.63
C TYR A 70 7.31 17.26 3.71
N TYR A 71 6.69 17.57 2.57
CA TYR A 71 6.20 16.55 1.64
C TYR A 71 7.31 15.80 0.91
N ARG A 72 8.41 16.47 0.55
CA ARG A 72 9.57 15.88 -0.12
C ARG A 72 10.14 14.68 0.65
N SER A 73 10.15 14.76 1.98
CA SER A 73 10.63 13.68 2.85
C SER A 73 9.88 12.35 2.63
N PHE A 74 8.58 12.39 2.35
CA PHE A 74 7.74 11.20 2.09
C PHE A 74 7.95 10.57 0.71
N PHE A 75 8.66 11.25 -0.20
CA PHE A 75 9.00 10.74 -1.54
C PHE A 75 10.48 10.35 -1.67
N ASN A 76 11.30 10.62 -0.64
CA ASN A 76 12.72 10.27 -0.63
C ASN A 76 12.92 8.86 -0.04
N VAL A 77 12.71 7.83 -0.87
CA VAL A 77 12.68 6.41 -0.46
C VAL A 77 13.46 5.54 -1.43
N ASP A 78 14.15 4.54 -0.89
CA ASP A 78 14.82 3.53 -1.71
C ASP A 78 13.86 2.44 -2.21
N THR A 79 14.11 1.96 -3.43
CA THR A 79 13.33 0.88 -4.06
C THR A 79 13.25 -0.39 -3.20
N VAL A 80 14.32 -0.72 -2.46
CA VAL A 80 14.38 -1.89 -1.58
C VAL A 80 13.36 -1.78 -0.43
N GLN A 81 13.20 -0.57 0.14
CA GLN A 81 12.22 -0.31 1.21
C GLN A 81 10.79 -0.50 0.70
N VAL A 82 10.50 -0.02 -0.51
CA VAL A 82 9.17 -0.20 -1.13
C VAL A 82 8.87 -1.67 -1.40
N LEU A 83 9.85 -2.43 -1.89
CA LEU A 83 9.71 -3.87 -2.13
C LEU A 83 9.45 -4.66 -0.85
N ASP A 84 10.15 -4.32 0.24
CA ASP A 84 9.96 -4.96 1.53
C ASP A 84 8.57 -4.68 2.11
N ARG A 85 8.10 -3.43 2.00
CA ARG A 85 6.73 -3.03 2.34
C ARG A 85 5.68 -3.75 1.50
N MET A 86 5.91 -3.93 0.20
CA MET A 86 5.01 -4.71 -0.66
C MET A 86 4.99 -6.19 -0.29
N LYS A 87 6.13 -6.80 0.07
CA LYS A 87 6.16 -8.18 0.57
C LYS A 87 5.39 -8.32 1.88
N GLY A 88 5.60 -7.38 2.80
CA GLY A 88 4.88 -7.33 4.08
C GLY A 88 3.37 -7.12 3.92
N SER A 89 2.92 -6.42 2.88
CA SER A 89 1.48 -6.24 2.60
C SER A 89 0.83 -7.44 1.90
N VAL A 90 1.62 -8.40 1.41
CA VAL A 90 1.12 -9.65 0.83
C VAL A 90 1.22 -10.81 1.83
N MET A 91 2.15 -10.74 2.79
CA MET A 91 2.33 -11.75 3.82
C MET A 91 2.04 -11.17 5.23
N PRO A 92 0.76 -11.08 5.63
CA PRO A 92 0.39 -10.65 6.97
C PRO A 92 0.78 -11.72 8.00
N LEU A 93 1.89 -11.50 8.71
CA LEU A 93 2.34 -12.38 9.79
C LEU A 93 1.66 -11.99 11.12
N PRO A 94 0.91 -12.90 11.77
CA PRO A 94 0.35 -12.65 13.09
C PRO A 94 1.46 -12.37 14.11
N GLY A 95 1.48 -11.17 14.69
CA GLY A 95 2.49 -10.75 15.68
C GLY A 95 3.46 -9.65 15.22
N ARG A 96 3.55 -9.38 13.90
CA ARG A 96 4.36 -8.27 13.35
C ARG A 96 3.44 -7.17 12.83
N ASN A 97 3.22 -6.12 13.62
CA ASN A 97 2.39 -4.98 13.19
C ASN A 97 3.06 -4.24 12.03
N PHE A 98 2.39 -4.12 10.88
CA PHE A 98 2.95 -3.49 9.67
C PHE A 98 3.45 -2.07 9.92
N ILE A 99 2.71 -1.27 10.68
CA ILE A 99 3.13 0.08 11.06
C ILE A 99 4.37 0.08 11.96
N LYS A 100 4.43 -0.83 12.95
CA LYS A 100 5.52 -0.84 13.93
C LYS A 100 6.85 -1.30 13.31
N HIS A 101 6.83 -2.27 12.39
CA HIS A 101 8.05 -2.81 11.77
C HIS A 101 8.44 -2.12 10.46
N TYR A 102 7.50 -1.78 9.58
CA TYR A 102 7.85 -1.31 8.22
C TYR A 102 7.68 0.20 8.01
N LEU A 103 6.92 0.88 8.88
CA LEU A 103 6.47 2.25 8.65
C LEU A 103 7.03 3.26 9.66
N ARG A 104 7.41 2.82 10.87
CA ARG A 104 7.75 3.71 11.98
C ARG A 104 9.04 4.51 11.82
N SER A 105 9.92 4.14 10.89
CA SER A 105 11.15 4.90 10.62
C SER A 105 10.92 6.03 9.60
N LYS A 106 10.04 5.84 8.61
CA LYS A 106 9.72 6.83 7.57
C LYS A 106 8.47 6.43 6.75
N PRO A 107 7.27 6.96 7.03
CA PRO A 107 6.11 6.74 6.16
C PRO A 107 6.36 7.32 4.77
N ASP A 108 5.92 6.64 3.72
CA ASP A 108 6.14 7.06 2.34
C ASP A 108 4.88 7.14 1.49
N LEU A 109 4.79 8.17 0.66
CA LEU A 109 3.70 8.33 -0.31
C LEU A 109 4.08 7.82 -1.70
N TYR A 110 5.37 7.57 -1.96
CA TYR A 110 5.85 7.09 -3.25
C TYR A 110 5.24 5.73 -3.60
N GLY A 111 5.37 4.72 -2.73
CA GLY A 111 4.82 3.39 -2.96
C GLY A 111 3.29 3.40 -3.18
N PRO A 112 2.50 3.90 -2.21
CA PRO A 112 1.04 4.05 -2.31
C PRO A 112 0.57 4.75 -3.59
N PHE A 113 1.23 5.84 -3.98
CA PHE A 113 0.89 6.59 -5.19
C PHE A 113 1.06 5.72 -6.44
N TRP A 114 2.23 5.09 -6.62
CA TRP A 114 2.49 4.26 -7.79
C TRP A 114 1.65 2.98 -7.82
N ILE A 115 1.36 2.38 -6.66
CA ILE A 115 0.42 1.25 -6.54
C ILE A 115 -0.97 1.68 -7.05
N CYS A 116 -1.47 2.85 -6.64
CA CYS A 116 -2.76 3.35 -7.14
C CYS A 116 -2.74 3.57 -8.65
N VAL A 117 -1.72 4.26 -9.18
CA VAL A 117 -1.59 4.53 -10.63
C VAL A 117 -1.56 3.24 -11.43
N THR A 118 -0.72 2.28 -11.03
CA THR A 118 -0.60 0.98 -11.72
C THR A 118 -1.89 0.17 -11.63
N LEU A 119 -2.57 0.19 -10.49
CA LEU A 119 -3.86 -0.48 -10.34
C LEU A 119 -4.93 0.12 -11.25
N VAL A 120 -4.99 1.45 -11.38
CA VAL A 120 -5.92 2.14 -12.29
C VAL A 120 -5.77 1.66 -13.72
N PHE A 121 -4.53 1.65 -14.22
CA PHE A 121 -4.26 1.17 -15.58
C PHE A 121 -4.50 -0.33 -15.70
N SER A 122 -4.09 -1.14 -14.73
CA SER A 122 -4.30 -2.59 -14.73
C SER A 122 -5.79 -2.94 -14.80
N VAL A 123 -6.63 -2.38 -13.92
CA VAL A 123 -8.08 -2.63 -13.91
C VAL A 123 -8.74 -2.16 -15.21
N ALA A 124 -8.41 -0.96 -15.69
CA ALA A 124 -9.03 -0.40 -16.89
C ALA A 124 -8.64 -1.18 -18.16
N ILE A 125 -7.35 -1.51 -18.33
CA ILE A 125 -6.86 -2.26 -19.48
C ILE A 125 -7.36 -3.70 -19.43
N SER A 126 -7.25 -4.38 -18.29
CA SER A 126 -7.75 -5.75 -18.13
C SER A 126 -9.24 -5.86 -18.34
N GLY A 127 -10.04 -4.89 -17.86
CA GLY A 127 -11.48 -4.88 -18.10
C GLY A 127 -11.85 -4.72 -19.58
N ASN A 128 -11.15 -3.84 -20.31
CA ASN A 128 -11.33 -3.70 -21.77
C ASN A 128 -10.90 -4.98 -22.50
N LEU A 129 -9.77 -5.58 -22.11
CA LEU A 129 -9.26 -6.82 -22.72
C LEU A 129 -10.18 -8.01 -22.43
N SER A 130 -10.68 -8.14 -21.20
CA SER A 130 -11.66 -9.17 -20.83
C SER A 130 -12.92 -9.06 -21.69
N THR A 131 -13.45 -7.84 -21.89
CA THR A 131 -14.57 -7.57 -22.79
C THR A 131 -14.26 -8.02 -24.22
N PHE A 132 -13.08 -7.66 -24.74
CA PHE A 132 -12.65 -8.05 -26.08
C PHE A 132 -12.52 -9.57 -26.25
N LEU A 133 -11.98 -10.27 -25.25
CA LEU A 133 -11.85 -11.73 -25.28
C LEU A 133 -13.20 -12.44 -25.21
N SER A 134 -14.14 -11.95 -24.39
CA SER A 134 -15.49 -12.51 -24.27
C SER A 134 -16.31 -12.33 -25.55
N GLN A 135 -16.06 -11.28 -26.33
CA GLN A 135 -16.75 -10.98 -27.59
C GLN A 135 -16.01 -11.52 -28.83
N ARG A 136 -14.88 -12.23 -28.64
CA ARG A 136 -14.08 -12.76 -29.73
C ARG A 136 -14.88 -13.85 -30.46
N GLY A 137 -15.33 -13.55 -31.68
CA GLY A 137 -16.08 -14.49 -32.54
C GLY A 137 -17.47 -13.99 -32.93
N ASP A 138 -17.96 -12.91 -32.33
CA ASP A 138 -19.18 -12.23 -32.78
C ASP A 138 -18.88 -11.33 -33.99
N GLN A 139 -19.51 -11.62 -35.13
CA GLN A 139 -19.34 -10.86 -36.37
C GLN A 139 -20.06 -9.50 -36.35
N THR A 140 -20.93 -9.27 -35.37
CA THR A 140 -21.69 -8.01 -35.20
C THR A 140 -21.03 -7.05 -34.20
N TYR A 141 -20.03 -7.50 -33.45
CA TYR A 141 -19.41 -6.70 -32.41
C TYR A 141 -18.29 -5.79 -32.96
N HIS A 142 -18.59 -4.50 -33.07
CA HIS A 142 -17.59 -3.47 -33.35
C HIS A 142 -16.91 -3.02 -32.06
N TYR A 143 -15.68 -3.50 -31.83
CA TYR A 143 -14.88 -3.08 -30.68
C TYR A 143 -14.65 -1.57 -30.68
N ARG A 144 -15.08 -0.90 -29.60
CA ARG A 144 -14.77 0.51 -29.32
C ARG A 144 -14.10 0.61 -27.96
N PRO A 145 -12.83 1.06 -27.87
CA PRO A 145 -12.16 1.26 -26.59
C PRO A 145 -12.94 2.24 -25.69
N GLN A 146 -13.25 1.81 -24.48
CA GLN A 146 -13.98 2.64 -23.51
C GLN A 146 -12.99 3.37 -22.60
N PHE A 147 -12.40 4.47 -23.11
CA PHE A 147 -11.40 5.25 -22.37
C PHE A 147 -11.90 5.82 -21.04
N HIS A 148 -13.21 6.08 -20.93
CA HIS A 148 -13.84 6.54 -19.69
C HIS A 148 -13.66 5.60 -18.50
N LYS A 149 -13.43 4.29 -18.76
CA LYS A 149 -13.11 3.31 -17.70
C LYS A 149 -11.85 3.70 -16.92
N VAL A 150 -10.85 4.31 -17.56
CA VAL A 150 -9.64 4.78 -16.88
C VAL A 150 -9.97 5.87 -15.87
N THR A 151 -10.83 6.84 -16.26
CA THR A 151 -11.25 7.93 -15.37
C THR A 151 -12.04 7.41 -14.18
N ILE A 152 -12.98 6.47 -14.39
CA ILE A 152 -13.75 5.88 -13.28
C ILE A 152 -12.84 5.08 -12.35
N ALA A 153 -11.93 4.27 -12.92
CA ALA A 153 -10.97 3.52 -12.11
C ALA A 153 -10.12 4.45 -11.25
N ALA A 154 -9.64 5.55 -11.83
CA ALA A 154 -8.89 6.59 -11.11
C ALA A 154 -9.72 7.17 -9.96
N VAL A 155 -10.95 7.62 -10.22
CA VAL A 155 -11.80 8.20 -9.19
C VAL A 155 -12.05 7.20 -8.06
N VAL A 156 -12.43 5.95 -8.38
CA VAL A 156 -12.75 4.92 -7.38
C VAL A 156 -11.54 4.55 -6.53
N ILE A 157 -10.39 4.27 -7.15
CA ILE A 157 -9.18 3.82 -6.47
C ILE A 157 -8.58 4.95 -5.62
N PHE A 158 -8.46 6.16 -6.16
CA PHE A 158 -7.93 7.29 -5.39
C PHE A 158 -8.89 7.76 -4.29
N MET A 159 -10.21 7.75 -4.52
CA MET A 159 -11.16 8.01 -3.44
C MET A 159 -11.00 6.99 -2.32
N TYR A 160 -10.90 5.71 -2.65
CA TYR A 160 -10.67 4.68 -1.63
C TYR A 160 -9.35 4.92 -0.88
N ALA A 161 -8.25 5.13 -1.60
CA ALA A 161 -6.91 5.27 -1.02
C ALA A 161 -6.71 6.54 -0.17
N TRP A 162 -7.53 7.58 -0.35
CA TRP A 162 -7.41 8.84 0.41
C TRP A 162 -8.57 9.06 1.38
N LEU A 163 -9.81 8.90 0.93
CA LEU A 163 -10.99 9.25 1.73
C LEU A 163 -11.25 8.24 2.85
N VAL A 164 -11.08 6.94 2.58
CA VAL A 164 -11.27 5.90 3.60
C VAL A 164 -10.27 6.03 4.75
N PRO A 165 -8.94 6.13 4.51
CA PRO A 165 -7.99 6.36 5.60
C PRO A 165 -8.20 7.71 6.28
N LEU A 166 -8.62 8.76 5.56
CA LEU A 166 -8.98 10.04 6.19
C LEU A 166 -10.14 9.90 7.18
N CYS A 167 -11.22 9.22 6.77
CA CYS A 167 -12.37 8.96 7.64
C CYS A 167 -12.00 8.06 8.82
N ALA A 168 -11.23 7.00 8.57
CA ALA A 168 -10.77 6.08 9.63
C ALA A 168 -9.88 6.80 10.64
N TRP A 169 -8.88 7.56 10.17
CA TRP A 169 -8.01 8.36 11.01
C TRP A 169 -8.78 9.44 11.78
N GLY A 170 -9.69 10.17 11.12
CA GLY A 170 -10.53 11.18 11.76
C GLY A 170 -11.43 10.59 12.85
N PHE A 171 -12.02 9.41 12.60
CA PHE A 171 -12.81 8.70 13.58
C PHE A 171 -11.95 8.24 14.78
N LEU A 172 -10.79 7.64 14.53
CA LEU A 172 -9.90 7.13 15.59
C LEU A 172 -9.34 8.28 16.45
N THR A 173 -8.97 9.40 15.82
CA THR A 173 -8.48 10.59 16.54
C THR A 173 -9.57 11.24 17.36
N TRP A 174 -10.78 11.38 16.82
CA TRP A 174 -11.93 11.90 17.57
C TRP A 174 -12.25 11.04 18.80
N ARG A 175 -12.13 9.71 18.69
CA ARG A 175 -12.40 8.76 19.78
C ARG A 175 -11.31 8.70 20.85
N ARG A 176 -10.07 9.09 20.52
CA ARG A 176 -8.94 9.11 21.48
C ARG A 176 -8.92 10.34 22.38
N GLY A 177 -9.60 11.41 21.99
CA GLY A 177 -9.50 12.69 22.69
C GLY A 177 -8.10 13.31 22.56
N VAL A 178 -7.93 14.49 23.15
CA VAL A 178 -6.71 15.32 23.01
C VAL A 178 -5.52 14.73 23.80
N GLU A 179 -5.77 14.06 24.93
CA GLU A 179 -4.72 13.46 25.80
C GLU A 179 -4.16 12.12 25.28
N GLY A 180 -4.85 11.43 24.35
CA GLY A 180 -4.43 10.12 23.82
C GLY A 180 -3.53 10.15 22.59
N GLN A 181 -3.08 11.34 22.14
CA GLN A 181 -2.38 11.49 20.86
C GLN A 181 -0.92 11.01 20.84
N ALA A 182 -0.26 10.85 22.00
CA ALA A 182 1.17 10.53 22.09
C ALA A 182 1.60 9.11 21.59
N GLY A 183 0.67 8.33 21.04
CA GLY A 183 0.94 7.01 20.46
C GLY A 183 -0.07 6.59 19.38
N GLY A 184 -0.68 7.56 18.69
CA GLY A 184 -1.62 7.30 17.59
C GLY A 184 -0.93 7.21 16.24
N TYR A 185 -1.58 6.57 15.27
CA TYR A 185 -1.14 6.61 13.89
C TYR A 185 -1.36 8.00 13.30
N THR A 186 -0.36 8.50 12.58
CA THR A 186 -0.48 9.69 11.75
C THR A 186 -1.41 9.43 10.57
N PHE A 187 -1.98 10.49 10.02
CA PHE A 187 -2.79 10.40 8.80
C PHE A 187 -1.98 9.77 7.65
N MET A 188 -0.73 10.20 7.48
CA MET A 188 0.15 9.69 6.43
C MET A 188 0.42 8.20 6.60
N GLU A 189 0.74 7.72 7.80
CA GLU A 189 0.88 6.27 8.06
C GLU A 189 -0.39 5.50 7.69
N THR A 190 -1.56 6.06 8.00
CA THR A 190 -2.86 5.44 7.68
C THR A 190 -3.05 5.33 6.15
N VAL A 191 -2.78 6.41 5.40
CA VAL A 191 -2.83 6.42 3.93
C VAL A 191 -1.83 5.43 3.34
N CYS A 192 -0.61 5.37 3.88
CA CYS A 192 0.42 4.46 3.42
C CYS A 192 -0.03 3.01 3.51
N VAL A 193 -0.54 2.60 4.68
CA VAL A 193 -1.04 1.22 4.90
C VAL A 193 -2.15 0.89 3.92
N TYR A 194 -3.13 1.78 3.73
CA TYR A 194 -4.21 1.58 2.78
C TYR A 194 -3.71 1.47 1.34
N GLY A 195 -2.74 2.29 0.94
CA GLY A 195 -2.14 2.21 -0.40
C GLY A 195 -1.38 0.91 -0.62
N TYR A 196 -0.55 0.49 0.34
CA TYR A 196 0.20 -0.76 0.25
C TYR A 196 -0.69 -2.00 0.26
N SER A 197 -1.81 -1.96 0.98
CA SER A 197 -2.78 -3.06 0.98
C SER A 197 -3.41 -3.23 -0.41
N LEU A 198 -3.47 -2.19 -1.25
CA LEU A 198 -4.01 -2.30 -2.60
C LEU A 198 -3.11 -3.07 -3.59
N PHE A 199 -1.84 -3.31 -3.25
CA PHE A 199 -0.89 -3.96 -4.15
C PHE A 199 -1.39 -5.30 -4.70
N ILE A 200 -2.01 -6.13 -3.85
CA ILE A 200 -2.51 -7.46 -4.26
C ILE A 200 -3.57 -7.38 -5.36
N PHE A 201 -4.29 -6.25 -5.49
CA PHE A 201 -5.30 -6.10 -6.54
C PHE A 201 -4.69 -5.96 -7.94
N ILE A 202 -3.42 -5.54 -8.06
CA ILE A 202 -2.74 -5.40 -9.36
C ILE A 202 -2.60 -6.77 -10.06
N PRO A 203 -1.98 -7.81 -9.46
CA PRO A 203 -1.94 -9.13 -10.07
C PRO A 203 -3.35 -9.74 -10.19
N THR A 204 -4.23 -9.50 -9.20
CA THR A 204 -5.62 -9.98 -9.26
C THR A 204 -6.38 -9.44 -10.48
N SER A 205 -6.25 -8.15 -10.81
CA SER A 205 -6.95 -7.56 -11.96
C SER A 205 -6.41 -8.04 -13.30
N LEU A 206 -5.14 -8.47 -13.37
CA LEU A 206 -4.61 -9.15 -14.55
C LEU A 206 -5.19 -10.57 -14.68
N LEU A 207 -5.31 -11.31 -13.58
CA LEU A 207 -5.92 -12.64 -13.58
C LEU A 207 -7.41 -12.62 -13.96
N TRP A 208 -8.14 -11.55 -13.64
CA TRP A 208 -9.53 -11.36 -14.05
C TRP A 208 -9.74 -11.18 -15.56
N ILE A 209 -8.69 -11.06 -16.37
CA ILE A 209 -8.80 -11.07 -17.84
C ILE A 209 -9.49 -12.35 -18.32
N ILE A 210 -9.21 -13.49 -17.68
CA ILE A 210 -9.80 -14.79 -18.01
C ILE A 210 -11.29 -14.78 -17.63
N PRO A 211 -12.24 -14.95 -18.57
CA PRO A 211 -13.67 -14.81 -18.33
C PRO A 211 -14.27 -16.08 -17.69
N VAL A 212 -13.80 -16.43 -16.49
CA VAL A 212 -14.25 -17.60 -15.72
C VAL A 212 -14.83 -17.13 -14.40
N GLU A 213 -16.16 -17.23 -14.26
CA GLU A 213 -16.91 -16.61 -13.16
C GLU A 213 -16.48 -17.12 -11.77
N TRP A 214 -16.31 -18.43 -11.60
CA TRP A 214 -15.89 -18.99 -10.31
C TRP A 214 -14.48 -18.52 -9.90
N LEU A 215 -13.60 -18.35 -10.89
CA LEU A 215 -12.23 -17.87 -10.67
C LEU A 215 -12.25 -16.40 -10.22
N HIS A 216 -13.12 -15.57 -10.79
CA HIS A 216 -13.26 -14.17 -10.36
C HIS A 216 -13.64 -14.08 -8.88
N TRP A 217 -14.65 -14.82 -8.44
CA TRP A 217 -15.07 -14.84 -7.03
C TRP A 217 -14.00 -15.40 -6.09
N LEU A 218 -13.30 -16.45 -6.50
CA LEU A 218 -12.17 -16.98 -5.72
C LEU A 218 -11.08 -15.92 -5.54
N LEU A 219 -10.71 -15.22 -6.62
CA LEU A 219 -9.71 -14.16 -6.57
C LEU A 219 -10.16 -12.94 -5.75
N ILE A 220 -11.45 -12.57 -5.78
CA ILE A 220 -12.02 -11.56 -4.88
C ILE A 220 -11.83 -11.99 -3.43
N LEU A 221 -12.21 -13.22 -3.09
CA LEU A 221 -12.10 -13.73 -1.73
C LEU A 221 -10.64 -13.71 -1.24
N VAL A 222 -9.72 -14.26 -2.03
CA VAL A 222 -8.29 -14.34 -1.65
C VAL A 222 -7.68 -12.94 -1.52
N SER A 223 -7.87 -12.06 -2.50
CA SER A 223 -7.30 -10.69 -2.47
C SER A 223 -7.84 -9.87 -1.30
N THR A 224 -9.15 -9.93 -1.06
CA THR A 224 -9.81 -9.23 0.04
C THR A 224 -9.39 -9.78 1.41
N LEU A 225 -9.17 -11.10 1.54
CA LEU A 225 -8.67 -11.69 2.78
C LEU A 225 -7.22 -11.30 3.05
N VAL A 226 -6.34 -11.40 2.06
CA VAL A 226 -4.92 -11.03 2.21
C VAL A 226 -4.79 -9.54 2.55
N SER A 227 -5.37 -8.66 1.74
CA SER A 227 -5.27 -7.22 1.97
C SER A 227 -6.07 -6.74 3.19
N GLY A 228 -7.27 -7.29 3.40
CA GLY A 228 -8.10 -7.00 4.56
C GLY A 228 -7.44 -7.43 5.87
N SER A 229 -6.73 -8.56 5.89
CA SER A 229 -6.01 -8.99 7.09
C SER A 229 -4.84 -8.07 7.43
N VAL A 230 -4.11 -7.52 6.45
CA VAL A 230 -3.10 -6.47 6.71
C VAL A 230 -3.72 -5.27 7.40
N LEU A 231 -4.87 -4.78 6.91
CA LEU A 231 -5.58 -3.66 7.52
C LEU A 231 -6.06 -4.01 8.93
N VAL A 232 -6.68 -5.17 9.12
CA VAL A 232 -7.20 -5.60 10.42
C VAL A 232 -6.07 -5.75 11.44
N LEU A 233 -4.98 -6.44 11.10
CA LEU A 233 -3.83 -6.61 11.99
C LEU A 233 -3.17 -5.27 12.32
N THR A 234 -3.16 -4.34 11.36
CA THR A 234 -2.59 -3.01 11.56
C THR A 234 -3.44 -2.14 12.49
N PHE A 235 -4.77 -2.12 12.32
CA PHE A 235 -5.64 -1.28 13.14
C PHE A 235 -6.07 -1.95 14.45
N TRP A 236 -5.97 -3.27 14.58
CA TRP A 236 -6.27 -4.01 15.81
C TRP A 236 -5.64 -3.39 17.08
N PRO A 237 -4.32 -3.15 17.17
CA PRO A 237 -3.72 -2.53 18.35
C PRO A 237 -4.20 -1.10 18.60
N ALA A 238 -4.62 -0.37 17.57
CA ALA A 238 -5.14 0.99 17.75
C ALA A 238 -6.56 1.02 18.31
N VAL A 239 -7.36 -0.03 18.07
CA VAL A 239 -8.77 -0.08 18.49
C VAL A 239 -9.04 -0.96 19.70
N ARG A 240 -8.14 -1.89 20.04
CA ARG A 240 -8.35 -2.89 21.11
C ARG A 240 -8.56 -2.29 22.51
N ASP A 241 -8.01 -1.10 22.76
CA ASP A 241 -8.08 -0.43 24.06
C ASP A 241 -9.44 0.29 24.26
N HIS A 242 -10.27 0.37 23.21
CA HIS A 242 -11.63 0.89 23.29
C HIS A 242 -12.66 -0.20 23.67
N THR A 243 -13.94 0.17 23.74
CA THR A 243 -15.03 -0.80 23.94
C THR A 243 -15.03 -1.86 22.83
N LYS A 244 -15.27 -3.14 23.20
CA LYS A 244 -15.34 -4.27 22.26
C LYS A 244 -16.26 -3.99 21.06
N LEU A 245 -17.41 -3.37 21.29
CA LEU A 245 -18.36 -3.02 20.24
C LEU A 245 -17.76 -2.05 19.21
N THR A 246 -17.08 -1.00 19.66
CA THR A 246 -16.46 -0.02 18.75
C THR A 246 -15.31 -0.67 17.97
N ALA A 247 -14.46 -1.44 18.65
CA ALA A 247 -13.35 -2.12 18.00
C ALA A 247 -13.84 -3.05 16.88
N VAL A 248 -14.79 -3.94 17.19
CA VAL A 248 -15.38 -4.84 16.20
C VAL A 248 -16.09 -4.07 15.09
N ALA A 249 -16.88 -3.05 15.42
CA ALA A 249 -17.58 -2.23 14.41
C ALA A 249 -16.61 -1.56 13.43
N THR A 250 -15.50 -1.00 13.92
CA THR A 250 -14.48 -0.39 13.06
C THR A 250 -13.84 -1.41 12.12
N LEU A 251 -13.43 -2.57 12.62
CA LEU A 251 -12.79 -3.60 11.81
C LEU A 251 -13.74 -4.20 10.77
N VAL A 252 -15.01 -4.44 11.16
CA VAL A 252 -16.05 -4.88 10.24
C VAL A 252 -16.27 -3.84 9.14
N THR A 253 -16.31 -2.56 9.48
CA THR A 253 -16.46 -1.47 8.50
C THR A 253 -15.30 -1.45 7.50
N ILE A 254 -14.07 -1.63 7.98
CA ILE A 254 -12.87 -1.72 7.11
C ILE A 254 -13.00 -2.88 6.14
N VAL A 255 -13.34 -4.08 6.63
CA VAL A 255 -13.51 -5.27 5.78
C VAL A 255 -14.63 -5.08 4.76
N ILE A 256 -15.76 -4.47 5.16
CA ILE A 256 -16.89 -4.19 4.26
C ILE A 256 -16.46 -3.24 3.15
N LEU A 257 -15.86 -2.09 3.49
CA LEU A 257 -15.40 -1.11 2.49
C LEU A 257 -14.38 -1.72 1.53
N HIS A 258 -13.49 -2.56 2.04
CA HIS A 258 -12.49 -3.25 1.23
C HIS A 258 -13.12 -4.28 0.29
N SER A 259 -14.09 -5.05 0.77
CA SER A 259 -14.88 -5.98 -0.05
C SER A 259 -15.68 -5.24 -1.12
N LEU A 260 -16.28 -4.09 -0.77
CA LEU A 260 -17.04 -3.26 -1.70
C LEU A 260 -16.18 -2.73 -2.84
N LEU A 261 -14.93 -2.35 -2.56
CA LEU A 261 -13.98 -1.97 -3.61
C LEU A 261 -13.75 -3.14 -4.59
N ALA A 262 -13.43 -4.33 -4.07
CA ALA A 262 -13.17 -5.52 -4.88
C ALA A 262 -14.37 -5.92 -5.74
N ILE A 263 -15.56 -6.00 -5.11
CA ILE A 263 -16.82 -6.34 -5.79
C ILE A 263 -17.18 -5.26 -6.80
N GLY A 264 -17.09 -3.98 -6.44
CA GLY A 264 -17.37 -2.85 -7.33
C GLY A 264 -16.49 -2.87 -8.59
N CYS A 265 -15.19 -3.15 -8.41
CA CYS A 265 -14.27 -3.33 -9.54
C CYS A 265 -14.70 -4.49 -10.45
N LYS A 266 -15.04 -5.65 -9.89
CA LYS A 266 -15.51 -6.79 -10.68
C LYS A 266 -16.80 -6.48 -11.44
N MET A 267 -17.82 -5.95 -10.77
CA MET A 267 -19.13 -5.66 -11.38
C MET A 267 -19.01 -4.64 -12.53
N TYR A 268 -18.27 -3.55 -12.30
CA TYR A 268 -18.18 -2.46 -13.28
C TYR A 268 -17.23 -2.79 -14.44
N PHE A 269 -16.02 -3.28 -14.16
CA PHE A 269 -14.99 -3.44 -15.19
C PHE A 269 -15.05 -4.78 -15.92
N PHE A 270 -15.50 -5.84 -15.25
CA PHE A 270 -15.43 -7.22 -15.77
C PHE A 270 -16.80 -7.84 -16.05
N GLN A 271 -17.87 -7.42 -15.36
CA GLN A 271 -19.21 -8.02 -15.52
C GLN A 271 -20.17 -7.21 -16.40
N THR A 272 -20.09 -5.87 -16.38
CA THR A 272 -20.87 -5.00 -17.29
C THR A 272 -20.54 -5.26 -18.77
N ALA A 273 -19.38 -5.86 -19.04
CA ALA A 273 -18.97 -6.36 -20.35
C ALA A 273 -19.88 -7.45 -20.95
N VAL A 274 -20.60 -8.20 -20.09
CA VAL A 274 -21.46 -9.31 -20.52
C VAL A 274 -22.90 -8.85 -20.77
N HIS A 275 -23.43 -7.93 -19.97
CA HIS A 275 -24.85 -7.53 -20.04
C HIS A 275 -25.18 -6.53 -21.15
N MET A 276 -24.22 -5.72 -21.61
CA MET A 276 -24.43 -4.84 -22.78
C MET A 276 -24.55 -5.60 -24.11
N ALA A 277 -24.36 -6.94 -24.09
CA ALA A 277 -24.42 -7.81 -25.26
C ALA A 277 -25.72 -8.63 -25.36
N VAL A 278 -26.69 -8.45 -24.46
CA VAL A 278 -28.05 -8.95 -24.70
C VAL A 278 -28.82 -7.81 -25.35
N PRO A 279 -29.16 -7.88 -26.65
CA PRO A 279 -30.05 -6.91 -27.24
C PRO A 279 -31.37 -7.01 -26.49
N GLU A 280 -31.78 -5.89 -25.89
CA GLU A 280 -33.14 -5.67 -25.46
C GLU A 280 -34.04 -6.08 -26.63
N SER A 281 -34.73 -7.21 -26.48
CA SER A 281 -35.60 -7.74 -27.51
C SER A 281 -36.82 -6.83 -27.52
N THR A 282 -36.74 -5.73 -28.27
CA THR A 282 -37.86 -4.85 -28.55
C THR A 282 -38.93 -5.71 -29.22
N THR A 283 -39.87 -6.17 -28.41
CA THR A 283 -41.03 -6.94 -28.83
C THR A 283 -41.91 -5.97 -29.58
N LEU A 284 -41.69 -5.83 -30.88
CA LEU A 284 -42.58 -5.11 -31.79
C LEU A 284 -43.93 -5.84 -31.78
N HIS A 285 -44.87 -5.31 -31.00
CA HIS A 285 -46.25 -5.75 -31.03
C HIS A 285 -46.86 -5.27 -32.36
N ASN A 286 -46.91 -6.18 -33.34
CA ASN A 286 -47.60 -5.98 -34.61
C ASN A 286 -49.08 -5.67 -34.34
N THR A 287 -49.43 -4.39 -34.33
CA THR A 287 -50.83 -3.95 -34.42
C THR A 287 -51.24 -4.06 -35.89
N MET A 288 -51.98 -5.11 -36.23
CA MET A 288 -52.67 -5.22 -37.51
C MET A 288 -53.62 -4.03 -37.69
N VAL A 289 -53.28 -3.11 -38.58
CA VAL A 289 -54.23 -2.11 -39.09
C VAL A 289 -55.04 -2.81 -40.19
N THR A 290 -56.25 -3.23 -39.86
CA THR A 290 -57.25 -3.69 -40.83
C THR A 290 -57.77 -2.48 -41.62
N THR A 291 -57.39 -2.40 -42.89
CA THR A 291 -57.98 -1.46 -43.87
C THR A 291 -59.41 -1.89 -44.19
N GLN A 292 -60.41 -1.17 -43.67
CA GLN A 292 -61.80 -1.25 -44.15
C GLN A 292 -61.95 -0.32 -45.36
N VAL A 293 -62.20 -0.90 -46.52
CA VAL A 293 -62.59 -0.21 -47.75
C VAL A 293 -64.10 0.06 -47.67
N THR A 294 -64.49 1.33 -47.49
CA THR A 294 -65.89 1.74 -47.57
C THR A 294 -66.21 2.17 -49.01
N LYS A 295 -67.10 1.42 -49.66
CA LYS A 295 -67.79 1.81 -50.92
C LYS A 295 -68.65 3.05 -50.65
N ALA A 296 -68.54 4.06 -51.53
CA ALA A 296 -69.54 5.12 -51.65
C ALA A 296 -70.40 4.85 -52.90
N HIS A 297 -71.71 5.05 -52.72
CA HIS A 297 -72.74 5.16 -53.76
C HIS A 297 -72.58 6.44 -54.57
#